data_AF-A0A6S6S7V6-F1
#
_entry.id   AF-A0A6S6S7V6-F1
#
_cell.length_a   1.000
_cell.length_b   1.000
_cell.length_c   1.000
_cell.angle_alpha   90.00
_cell.angle_beta   90.00
_cell.angle_gamma   90.00
#
_symmetry.space_group_name_H-M   'P 1'
#
loop_
_entity.id
_entity.type
_entity.pdbx_description
1 polymer ?
#
loop_
_entity_poly.entity_id
_entity_poly.type
_entity_poly.pdbx_seq_one_letter_code
_entity_poly.pdbx_strand_id
1 'polypeptide(L)'
;MSHQRILDEVAKTSIQLMLQETFFGHFFTSILKDVSEETSSIATTISSNQMIKLIVNPTYWDTTLKVPGDEEATKALRYGAIKHQILHIVFKHALRFPEFGNKKLFGIASDLAANQYIKSEQLTEDAIRMEDFPEFKLNRGQGIDYYYKRLSEELQDMQQNGGGSNEEKEEEGNSPNDNSDGENDDKEEEKEEDLNQAQSSLKDLMEQEDNEQLNQHKFWDEFERLSSAEQKMIDAAINESIVNSVSRIKTKDYGKLPGGLQQYINLLVDSLKPNVNWRRVLRIFTASSSRTRLKNTIRRPSKRYGTTPGIKIQSKQKILVAIDTSGSVNEDELREFFGELYHIWKQGAEIYVVECDTQIHNQYNYTGRPPELISGRGGTDFNAPIAFANEKHLPDAIVYFTDGFAPAPHIVSRKPILWMVTSQGVDEDNWDFLPGRRVKMTKQFV
;
A
#
# COMPACT_ATOMS: atom_id res chain seq x y z
N MET A 1 14.46 14.47 -28.83
CA MET A 1 14.67 15.85 -28.32
C MET A 1 13.54 16.29 -27.40
N SER A 2 12.26 16.12 -27.77
CA SER A 2 11.13 16.55 -26.92
C SER A 2 11.01 15.80 -25.57
N HIS A 3 11.10 14.46 -25.56
CA HIS A 3 10.92 13.69 -24.32
C HIS A 3 11.99 13.98 -23.25
N GLN A 4 13.26 14.11 -23.65
CA GLN A 4 14.33 14.46 -22.71
C GLN A 4 14.11 15.82 -22.06
N ARG A 5 13.66 16.82 -22.83
CA ARG A 5 13.33 18.15 -22.28
C ARG A 5 12.24 18.06 -21.21
N ILE A 6 11.18 17.30 -21.47
CA ILE A 6 10.09 17.11 -20.51
C ILE A 6 10.61 16.44 -19.24
N LEU A 7 11.43 15.39 -19.36
CA LEU A 7 12.07 14.75 -18.21
C LEU A 7 12.96 15.72 -17.41
N ASP A 8 13.69 16.61 -18.08
CA ASP A 8 14.50 17.64 -17.42
C ASP A 8 13.62 18.67 -16.70
N GLU A 9 12.45 19.02 -17.25
CA GLU A 9 11.47 19.91 -16.61
C GLU A 9 10.76 19.25 -15.42
N VAL A 10 10.44 17.95 -15.52
CA VAL A 10 9.95 17.13 -14.40
C VAL A 10 11.02 17.08 -13.30
N ALA A 11 12.30 16.92 -13.66
CA ALA A 11 13.40 16.96 -12.69
C ALA A 11 13.54 18.32 -12.01
N LYS A 12 13.36 19.44 -12.72
CA LYS A 12 13.31 20.79 -12.12
C LYS A 12 12.16 20.90 -11.12
N THR A 13 10.98 20.38 -11.45
CA THR A 13 9.82 20.37 -10.55
C THR A 13 10.09 19.50 -9.31
N SER A 14 10.77 18.35 -9.47
CA SER A 14 11.26 17.53 -8.34
C SER A 14 12.18 18.31 -7.41
N ILE A 15 13.08 19.15 -7.94
CA ILE A 15 13.97 19.99 -7.13
C ILE A 15 13.16 21.05 -6.35
N GLN A 16 12.15 21.64 -6.97
CA GLN A 16 11.26 22.59 -6.28
C GLN A 16 10.51 21.93 -5.12
N LEU A 17 9.94 20.73 -5.35
CA LEU A 17 9.31 19.93 -4.29
C LEU A 17 10.28 19.66 -3.14
N MET A 18 11.52 19.25 -3.45
CA MET A 18 12.57 19.02 -2.45
C MET A 18 12.88 20.25 -1.59
N LEU A 19 12.81 21.46 -2.15
CA LEU A 19 13.13 22.70 -1.43
C LEU A 19 11.95 23.24 -0.62
N GLN A 20 10.73 23.11 -1.14
CA GLN A 20 9.53 23.72 -0.55
C GLN A 20 8.76 22.75 0.35
N GLU A 21 8.56 21.51 -0.11
CA GLU A 21 7.81 20.46 0.59
C GLU A 21 8.60 19.14 0.57
N THR A 22 9.60 19.03 1.45
CA THR A 22 10.64 17.99 1.45
C THR A 22 10.11 16.55 1.38
N PHE A 23 8.94 16.28 1.96
CA PHE A 23 8.29 14.95 1.89
C PHE A 23 8.01 14.55 0.45
N PHE A 24 7.26 15.38 -0.28
CA PHE A 24 6.90 15.11 -1.68
C PHE A 24 8.15 15.01 -2.55
N GLY A 25 9.14 15.88 -2.32
CA GLY A 25 10.42 15.81 -3.01
C GLY A 25 11.10 14.45 -2.81
N HIS A 26 11.31 14.03 -1.56
CA HIS A 26 11.97 12.77 -1.27
C HIS A 26 11.19 11.58 -1.81
N PHE A 27 9.87 11.58 -1.64
CA PHE A 27 9.01 10.53 -2.16
C PHE A 27 9.10 10.43 -3.68
N PHE A 28 9.02 11.57 -4.36
CA PHE A 28 9.07 11.62 -5.82
C PHE A 28 10.38 11.10 -6.39
N THR A 29 11.51 11.23 -5.69
CA THR A 29 12.78 10.65 -6.16
C THR A 29 12.74 9.12 -6.31
N SER A 30 11.85 8.44 -5.58
CA SER A 30 11.72 6.97 -5.63
C SER A 30 10.87 6.46 -6.80
N ILE A 31 10.11 7.34 -7.47
CA ILE A 31 9.18 6.97 -8.54
C ILE A 31 9.91 6.94 -9.89
N LEU A 32 9.60 5.96 -10.75
CA LEU A 32 10.08 5.94 -12.14
C LEU A 32 9.30 6.95 -12.98
N LYS A 33 9.96 7.66 -13.90
CA LYS A 33 9.30 8.66 -14.77
C LYS A 33 9.54 8.31 -16.22
N ASP A 34 8.51 8.49 -17.03
CA ASP A 34 8.55 8.22 -18.46
C ASP A 34 7.66 9.22 -19.21
N VAL A 35 7.94 9.42 -20.49
CA VAL A 35 7.16 10.30 -21.36
C VAL A 35 6.53 9.44 -22.45
N SER A 36 5.20 9.39 -22.48
CA SER A 36 4.43 8.51 -23.35
C SER A 36 3.10 9.14 -23.72
N GLU A 37 2.58 8.81 -24.90
CA GLU A 37 1.28 9.26 -25.41
C GLU A 37 0.15 8.24 -25.13
N GLU A 38 0.42 7.18 -24.35
CA GLU A 38 -0.56 6.13 -23.99
C GLU A 38 -1.75 6.66 -23.15
N THR A 39 -1.57 7.82 -22.50
CA THR A 39 -2.63 8.58 -21.83
C THR A 39 -2.68 9.99 -22.40
N SER A 40 -3.84 10.65 -22.33
CA SER A 40 -4.03 12.06 -22.69
C SER A 40 -3.54 13.03 -21.61
N SER A 41 -3.18 12.54 -20.41
CA SER A 41 -2.82 13.36 -19.25
C SER A 41 -1.53 12.88 -18.57
N ILE A 42 -1.28 13.30 -17.32
CA ILE A 42 -0.29 12.66 -16.45
C ILE A 42 -0.98 11.53 -15.70
N ALA A 43 -0.40 10.33 -15.70
CA ALA A 43 -1.04 9.19 -15.06
C ALA A 43 -0.03 8.31 -14.33
N THR A 44 -0.52 7.61 -13.31
CA THR A 44 0.24 6.60 -12.58
C THR A 44 -0.10 5.21 -13.10
N THR A 45 0.93 4.45 -13.47
CA THR A 45 0.84 3.06 -13.98
C THR A 45 1.85 2.17 -13.26
N ILE A 46 1.87 0.89 -13.62
CA ILE A 46 2.80 -0.12 -13.14
C ILE A 46 3.75 -0.49 -14.26
N SER A 47 5.05 -0.48 -13.98
CA SER A 47 6.06 -1.00 -14.92
C SER A 47 6.06 -2.53 -14.99
N SER A 48 6.72 -3.09 -16.00
CA SER A 48 6.88 -4.55 -16.16
C SER A 48 7.53 -5.26 -14.95
N ASN A 49 8.27 -4.52 -14.11
CA ASN A 49 8.88 -5.04 -12.89
C ASN A 49 8.03 -4.77 -11.64
N GLN A 50 6.72 -4.52 -11.79
CA GLN A 50 5.78 -4.24 -10.69
C GLN A 50 6.18 -3.02 -9.85
N MET A 51 6.91 -2.07 -10.44
CA MET A 51 7.25 -0.80 -9.80
C MET A 51 6.34 0.31 -10.32
N ILE A 52 5.90 1.20 -9.44
CA ILE A 52 5.08 2.35 -9.81
C ILE A 52 5.87 3.29 -10.73
N LYS A 53 5.23 3.72 -11.81
CA LYS A 53 5.77 4.60 -12.83
C LYS A 53 4.80 5.75 -13.10
N LEU A 54 5.32 6.97 -13.12
CA LEU A 54 4.61 8.14 -13.60
C LEU A 54 4.84 8.28 -15.11
N ILE A 55 3.75 8.34 -15.87
CA ILE A 55 3.76 8.69 -17.29
C ILE A 55 3.34 10.15 -17.43
N VAL A 56 4.09 10.91 -18.21
CA VAL A 56 3.78 12.30 -18.56
C VAL A 56 3.44 12.36 -20.05
N ASN A 57 2.21 12.73 -20.39
CA ASN A 57 1.86 13.03 -21.77
C ASN A 57 2.53 14.34 -22.23
N PRO A 58 3.22 14.35 -23.38
CA PRO A 58 3.93 15.53 -23.86
C PRO A 58 3.01 16.69 -24.25
N THR A 59 1.87 16.40 -24.88
CA THR A 59 0.86 17.41 -25.25
C THR A 59 0.32 18.06 -23.99
N TYR A 60 -0.20 17.29 -23.05
CA TYR A 60 -0.73 17.79 -21.77
C TYR A 60 0.30 18.66 -21.02
N TRP A 61 1.57 18.26 -21.02
CA TRP A 61 2.66 19.00 -20.37
C TRP A 61 2.97 20.36 -21.02
N ASP A 62 2.83 20.46 -22.33
CA ASP A 62 3.16 21.66 -23.11
C ASP A 62 1.95 22.54 -23.46
N THR A 63 0.73 22.01 -23.32
CA THR A 63 -0.53 22.73 -23.56
C THR A 63 -1.25 23.01 -22.25
N THR A 64 -1.74 21.97 -21.57
CA THR A 64 -2.63 22.12 -20.41
C THR A 64 -1.88 22.63 -19.18
N LEU A 65 -0.65 22.16 -18.95
CA LEU A 65 0.18 22.60 -17.82
C LEU A 65 1.11 23.78 -18.14
N LYS A 66 0.80 24.54 -19.20
CA LYS A 66 1.60 25.69 -19.63
C LYS A 66 0.72 26.92 -19.83
N VAL A 67 1.04 27.97 -19.10
CA VAL A 67 0.40 29.29 -19.26
C VAL A 67 1.28 30.17 -20.15
N PRO A 68 0.85 30.50 -21.38
CA PRO A 68 1.67 31.29 -22.30
C PRO A 68 2.01 32.67 -21.71
N GLY A 69 3.29 32.99 -21.60
CA GLY A 69 3.75 34.27 -21.06
C GLY A 69 3.84 34.35 -19.53
N ASP A 70 3.40 33.32 -18.81
CA ASP A 70 3.50 33.25 -17.34
C ASP A 70 4.27 31.99 -16.90
N GLU A 71 5.57 32.17 -16.65
CA GLU A 71 6.45 31.09 -16.23
C GLU A 71 6.16 30.62 -14.79
N GLU A 72 5.70 31.51 -13.91
CA GLU A 72 5.43 31.16 -12.51
C GLU A 72 4.12 30.38 -12.39
N ALA A 73 3.06 30.77 -13.11
CA ALA A 73 1.84 30.00 -13.20
C ALA A 73 2.09 28.61 -13.84
N THR A 74 2.91 28.56 -14.91
CA THR A 74 3.33 27.29 -15.53
C THR A 74 4.05 26.38 -14.52
N LYS A 75 4.97 26.92 -13.72
CA LYS A 75 5.65 26.16 -12.65
C LYS A 75 4.65 25.68 -11.60
N ALA A 76 3.70 26.52 -11.19
CA ALA A 76 2.68 26.18 -10.21
C ALA A 76 1.79 25.02 -10.65
N LEU A 77 1.31 25.03 -11.90
CA LEU A 77 0.49 23.94 -12.46
C LEU A 77 1.26 22.62 -12.51
N ARG A 78 2.50 22.64 -13.01
CA ARG A 78 3.35 21.42 -13.07
C ARG A 78 3.69 20.89 -11.69
N TYR A 79 3.91 21.78 -10.72
CA TYR A 79 4.12 21.43 -9.33
C TYR A 79 2.89 20.73 -8.75
N GLY A 80 1.70 21.31 -8.94
CA GLY A 80 0.44 20.74 -8.47
C GLY A 80 0.12 19.40 -9.12
N ALA A 81 0.27 19.27 -10.43
CA ALA A 81 0.02 18.03 -11.17
C ALA A 81 0.90 16.88 -10.66
N ILE A 82 2.20 17.11 -10.43
CA ILE A 82 3.07 16.08 -9.83
C ILE A 82 2.67 15.78 -8.38
N LYS A 83 2.33 16.80 -7.59
CA LYS A 83 1.90 16.63 -6.20
C LYS A 83 0.62 15.80 -6.10
N HIS A 84 -0.34 16.04 -6.99
CA HIS A 84 -1.58 15.28 -7.13
C HIS A 84 -1.30 13.79 -7.36
N GLN A 85 -0.44 13.46 -8.32
CA GLN A 85 -0.07 12.07 -8.61
C GLN A 85 0.64 11.40 -7.41
N ILE A 86 1.49 12.13 -6.70
CA ILE A 86 2.11 11.63 -5.47
C ILE A 86 1.06 11.34 -4.40
N LEU A 87 0.06 12.21 -4.22
CA LEU A 87 -1.00 12.02 -3.22
C LEU A 87 -1.82 10.76 -3.50
N HIS A 88 -2.18 10.48 -4.76
CA HIS A 88 -2.86 9.23 -5.12
C HIS A 88 -2.04 7.98 -4.77
N ILE A 89 -0.72 8.02 -4.96
CA ILE A 89 0.17 6.92 -4.58
C ILE A 89 0.25 6.79 -3.05
N VAL A 90 0.45 7.91 -2.34
CA VAL A 90 0.58 7.93 -0.88
C VAL A 90 -0.70 7.44 -0.20
N PHE A 91 -1.87 7.84 -0.71
CA PHE A 91 -3.16 7.36 -0.22
C PHE A 91 -3.58 6.01 -0.78
N LYS A 92 -2.76 5.41 -1.66
CA LYS A 92 -2.97 4.09 -2.26
C LYS A 92 -4.28 3.96 -3.05
N HIS A 93 -4.80 5.06 -3.63
CA HIS A 93 -6.09 5.04 -4.34
C HIS A 93 -6.10 4.00 -5.47
N ALA A 94 -5.03 3.91 -6.25
CA ALA A 94 -4.92 2.91 -7.33
C ALA A 94 -5.01 1.45 -6.81
N LEU A 95 -4.45 1.15 -5.63
CA LEU A 95 -4.55 -0.19 -5.02
C LEU A 95 -5.93 -0.48 -4.45
N ARG A 96 -6.65 0.55 -4.02
CA ARG A 96 -8.02 0.45 -3.48
C ARG A 96 -9.09 0.47 -4.55
N PHE A 97 -8.76 0.83 -5.79
CA PHE A 97 -9.67 0.87 -6.92
C PHE A 97 -10.55 -0.39 -7.09
N PRO A 98 -10.06 -1.63 -6.87
CA PRO A 98 -10.89 -2.84 -6.96
C PRO A 98 -11.99 -2.93 -5.90
N GLU A 99 -11.86 -2.25 -4.75
CA GLU A 99 -12.79 -2.33 -3.61
C GLU A 99 -14.14 -1.65 -3.89
N PHE A 100 -14.20 -0.78 -4.91
CA PHE A 100 -15.36 0.09 -5.16
C PHE A 100 -16.08 -0.32 -6.44
N GLY A 101 -17.41 -0.35 -6.40
CA GLY A 101 -18.24 -0.76 -7.54
C GLY A 101 -18.28 0.29 -8.65
N ASN A 102 -18.67 1.52 -8.33
CA ASN A 102 -18.69 2.63 -9.29
C ASN A 102 -17.30 3.27 -9.43
N LYS A 103 -16.58 2.91 -10.49
CA LYS A 103 -15.19 3.37 -10.75
C LYS A 103 -15.08 4.86 -11.05
N LYS A 104 -16.07 5.43 -11.74
CA LYS A 104 -16.07 6.85 -12.10
C LYS A 104 -16.27 7.72 -10.86
N LEU A 105 -17.25 7.36 -10.03
CA LEU A 105 -17.48 8.00 -8.73
C LEU A 105 -16.25 7.88 -7.81
N PHE A 106 -15.54 6.74 -7.88
CA PHE A 106 -14.29 6.55 -7.16
C PHE A 106 -13.17 7.50 -7.62
N GLY A 107 -13.05 7.75 -8.93
CA GLY A 107 -12.13 8.77 -9.46
C GLY A 107 -12.44 10.17 -8.92
N ILE A 108 -13.71 10.58 -8.95
CA ILE A 108 -14.15 11.88 -8.40
C ILE A 108 -13.84 11.98 -6.90
N ALA A 109 -14.19 10.95 -6.12
CA ALA A 109 -13.91 10.90 -4.69
C ALA A 109 -12.41 10.91 -4.38
N SER A 110 -11.61 10.25 -5.23
CA SER A 110 -10.15 10.24 -5.16
C SER A 110 -9.56 11.63 -5.32
N ASP A 111 -10.04 12.39 -6.30
CA ASP A 111 -9.55 13.73 -6.60
C ASP A 111 -9.95 14.72 -5.50
N LEU A 112 -11.17 14.64 -4.97
CA LEU A 112 -11.56 15.42 -3.78
C LEU A 112 -10.64 15.15 -2.58
N ALA A 113 -10.28 13.89 -2.36
CA ALA A 113 -9.38 13.49 -1.29
C ALA A 113 -7.94 13.99 -1.49
N ALA A 114 -7.46 14.09 -2.74
CA ALA A 114 -6.11 14.57 -3.05
C ALA A 114 -6.04 16.10 -3.14
N ASN A 115 -6.91 16.73 -3.93
CA ASN A 115 -6.88 18.14 -4.29
C ASN A 115 -7.05 19.07 -3.08
N GLN A 116 -7.66 18.60 -2.00
CA GLN A 116 -7.74 19.34 -0.74
C GLN A 116 -6.38 19.74 -0.13
N TYR A 117 -5.28 19.07 -0.54
CA TYR A 117 -3.91 19.31 -0.07
C TYR A 117 -3.05 20.09 -1.09
N ILE A 118 -3.64 20.55 -2.18
CA ILE A 118 -3.00 21.30 -3.26
C ILE A 118 -3.59 22.71 -3.28
N LYS A 119 -2.75 23.72 -3.52
CA LYS A 119 -3.24 25.10 -3.58
C LYS A 119 -4.05 25.32 -4.86
N SER A 120 -5.06 26.17 -4.81
CA SER A 120 -5.93 26.45 -5.95
C SER A 120 -5.16 26.99 -7.17
N GLU A 121 -4.07 27.74 -6.97
CA GLU A 121 -3.23 28.27 -8.06
C GLU A 121 -2.32 27.20 -8.70
N GLN A 122 -2.22 26.02 -8.07
CA GLN A 122 -1.45 24.88 -8.57
C GLN A 122 -2.33 23.85 -9.28
N LEU A 123 -3.66 24.04 -9.27
CA LEU A 123 -4.63 23.18 -9.93
C LEU A 123 -5.07 23.81 -11.25
N THR A 124 -5.34 22.98 -12.26
CA THR A 124 -5.97 23.44 -13.49
C THR A 124 -7.41 23.90 -13.22
N GLU A 125 -7.98 24.70 -14.13
CA GLU A 125 -9.33 25.27 -13.95
C GLU A 125 -10.42 24.21 -13.84
N ASP A 126 -10.25 23.10 -14.56
CA ASP A 126 -11.14 21.95 -14.62
C ASP A 126 -10.91 20.91 -13.50
N ALA A 127 -9.94 21.14 -12.61
CA ALA A 127 -9.66 20.22 -11.51
C ALA A 127 -10.85 20.12 -10.55
N ILE A 128 -11.23 18.89 -10.19
CA ILE A 128 -12.35 18.59 -9.29
C ILE A 128 -12.04 19.08 -7.87
N ARG A 129 -12.90 19.95 -7.34
CA ARG A 129 -12.73 20.64 -6.05
C ARG A 129 -13.97 20.49 -5.19
N MET A 130 -13.82 20.64 -3.87
CA MET A 130 -14.99 20.64 -2.97
C MET A 130 -15.90 21.84 -3.23
N GLU A 131 -15.32 22.95 -3.69
CA GLU A 131 -16.03 24.18 -4.04
C GLU A 131 -17.03 23.98 -5.20
N ASP A 132 -16.85 22.94 -6.01
CA ASP A 132 -17.78 22.57 -7.09
C ASP A 132 -19.06 21.93 -6.54
N PHE A 133 -19.08 21.54 -5.25
CA PHE A 133 -20.20 20.85 -4.59
C PHE A 133 -20.68 21.58 -3.32
N PRO A 134 -21.13 22.84 -3.40
CA PRO A 134 -21.44 23.63 -2.21
C PRO A 134 -22.60 23.06 -1.38
N GLU A 135 -23.59 22.43 -2.01
CA GLU A 135 -24.77 21.87 -1.33
C GLU A 135 -24.47 20.57 -0.57
N PHE A 136 -23.47 19.79 -1.00
CA PHE A 136 -23.13 18.49 -0.39
C PHE A 136 -22.49 18.61 1.00
N LYS A 137 -22.04 19.82 1.38
CA LYS A 137 -21.42 20.15 2.67
C LYS A 137 -20.27 19.20 3.01
N LEU A 138 -19.34 19.02 2.06
CA LEU A 138 -18.21 18.12 2.21
C LEU A 138 -17.24 18.60 3.31
N ASN A 139 -16.83 17.68 4.18
CA ASN A 139 -15.89 17.98 5.26
C ASN A 139 -14.44 17.81 4.78
N ARG A 140 -13.59 18.81 5.04
CA ARG A 140 -12.15 18.73 4.78
C ARG A 140 -11.44 17.75 5.72
N GLY A 141 -10.30 17.24 5.28
CA GLY A 141 -9.45 16.30 6.02
C GLY A 141 -9.95 14.84 5.98
N GLN A 142 -11.05 14.57 5.31
CA GLN A 142 -11.59 13.22 5.17
C GLN A 142 -10.84 12.42 4.09
N GLY A 143 -10.94 11.10 4.18
CA GLY A 143 -10.39 10.15 3.20
C GLY A 143 -11.40 9.75 2.13
N ILE A 144 -10.96 8.92 1.19
CA ILE A 144 -11.76 8.50 0.02
C ILE A 144 -13.08 7.82 0.38
N ASP A 145 -13.12 7.01 1.44
CA ASP A 145 -14.34 6.30 1.88
C ASP A 145 -15.48 7.26 2.22
N TYR A 146 -15.15 8.38 2.87
CA TYR A 146 -16.11 9.41 3.23
C TYR A 146 -16.69 10.08 1.98
N TYR A 147 -15.83 10.54 1.06
CA TYR A 147 -16.28 11.25 -0.13
C TYR A 147 -17.05 10.32 -1.06
N TYR A 148 -16.59 9.09 -1.26
CA TYR A 148 -17.29 8.10 -2.08
C TYR A 148 -18.69 7.83 -1.54
N LYS A 149 -18.80 7.59 -0.22
CA LYS A 149 -20.08 7.37 0.43
C LYS A 149 -21.02 8.57 0.26
N ARG A 150 -20.54 9.78 0.57
CA ARG A 150 -21.35 11.01 0.44
C ARG A 150 -21.82 11.22 -1.00
N LEU A 151 -20.94 11.14 -1.99
CA LEU A 151 -21.33 11.29 -3.39
C LEU A 151 -22.28 10.18 -3.85
N SER A 152 -22.13 8.95 -3.35
CA SER A 152 -23.04 7.85 -3.65
C SER A 152 -24.44 8.05 -3.07
N GLU A 153 -24.55 8.64 -1.86
CA GLU A 153 -25.83 9.00 -1.26
C GLU A 153 -26.53 10.05 -2.12
N GLU A 154 -25.83 11.13 -2.51
CA GLU A 154 -26.41 12.18 -3.35
C GLU A 154 -26.83 11.63 -4.73
N LEU A 155 -26.09 10.68 -5.29
CA LEU A 155 -26.44 10.05 -6.56
C LEU A 155 -27.68 9.16 -6.46
N GLN A 156 -27.88 8.50 -5.33
CA GLN A 156 -29.10 7.74 -5.06
C GLN A 156 -30.31 8.65 -4.83
N ASP A 157 -30.13 9.76 -4.11
CA ASP A 157 -31.19 10.73 -3.85
C ASP A 157 -31.69 11.38 -5.16
N MET A 158 -30.78 11.68 -6.09
CA MET A 158 -31.14 12.14 -7.44
C MET A 158 -32.02 11.12 -8.18
N GLN A 159 -31.64 9.84 -8.14
CA GLN A 159 -32.39 8.76 -8.80
C GLN A 159 -33.77 8.50 -8.17
N GLN A 160 -33.90 8.68 -6.86
CA GLN A 160 -35.18 8.46 -6.14
C GLN A 160 -36.15 9.62 -6.34
N ASN A 161 -35.68 10.87 -6.37
CA ASN A 161 -36.53 12.03 -6.59
C ASN A 161 -37.00 12.20 -8.05
N GLY A 162 -36.32 11.57 -9.02
CA GLY A 162 -36.76 11.51 -10.42
C GLY A 162 -37.89 10.50 -10.71
N GLY A 163 -38.24 9.61 -9.76
CA GLY A 163 -39.10 8.46 -10.00
C GLY A 163 -40.45 8.41 -9.25
N GLY A 164 -40.84 9.43 -8.49
CA GLY A 164 -41.95 9.33 -7.55
C GLY A 164 -43.02 10.41 -7.70
N SER A 165 -43.90 10.32 -8.68
CA SER A 165 -45.24 10.90 -8.53
C SER A 165 -46.03 10.06 -7.54
N ASN A 166 -46.34 10.64 -6.37
CA ASN A 166 -47.41 10.17 -5.48
C ASN A 166 -48.70 9.96 -6.30
N GLU A 167 -49.00 8.71 -6.64
CA GLU A 167 -50.35 8.34 -7.06
C GLU A 167 -51.22 8.17 -5.81
N GLU A 168 -51.79 9.28 -5.34
CA GLU A 168 -53.10 9.22 -4.69
C GLU A 168 -54.15 9.06 -5.80
N LYS A 169 -54.63 7.84 -6.06
CA LYS A 169 -55.95 7.55 -6.65
C LYS A 169 -56.45 6.21 -6.09
N GLU A 170 -57.41 6.22 -5.19
CA GLU A 170 -58.86 6.16 -5.50
C GLU A 170 -59.21 4.95 -6.38
N GLU A 171 -59.81 3.96 -5.72
CA GLU A 171 -60.51 2.84 -6.33
C GLU A 171 -61.68 3.34 -7.19
N GLU A 172 -61.76 2.91 -8.45
CA GLU A 172 -63.00 2.39 -9.07
C GLU A 172 -62.77 1.93 -10.54
N GLY A 173 -63.30 0.74 -10.90
CA GLY A 173 -64.10 0.61 -12.12
C GLY A 173 -63.53 0.01 -13.42
N ASN A 174 -63.14 -1.26 -13.41
CA ASN A 174 -63.36 -2.33 -14.41
C ASN A 174 -63.89 -2.02 -15.86
N SER A 175 -63.10 -2.24 -16.93
CA SER A 175 -63.39 -3.14 -18.09
C SER A 175 -62.40 -3.00 -19.28
N PRO A 176 -62.23 -4.04 -20.14
CA PRO A 176 -61.17 -4.12 -21.17
C PRO A 176 -61.66 -3.96 -22.64
N ASN A 177 -60.69 -3.87 -23.57
CA ASN A 177 -60.73 -3.64 -25.04
C ASN A 177 -60.74 -2.14 -25.42
N ASP A 178 -59.96 -1.67 -26.38
CA ASP A 178 -59.76 -2.22 -27.73
C ASP A 178 -58.43 -1.70 -28.35
N ASN A 179 -57.92 -2.43 -29.34
CA ASN A 179 -56.74 -2.10 -30.13
C ASN A 179 -56.97 -0.87 -31.01
N SER A 180 -56.02 0.07 -30.99
CA SER A 180 -55.80 0.98 -32.13
C SER A 180 -54.33 1.38 -32.22
N ASP A 181 -53.73 1.03 -33.36
CA ASP A 181 -52.44 1.51 -33.85
C ASP A 181 -52.40 3.04 -33.83
N GLY A 182 -51.38 3.58 -33.16
CA GLY A 182 -51.00 4.99 -33.20
C GLY A 182 -49.49 5.09 -33.08
N GLU A 183 -48.85 5.65 -34.10
CA GLU A 183 -47.45 6.06 -34.10
C GLU A 183 -47.18 6.96 -32.88
N ASN A 184 -46.45 6.44 -31.90
CA ASN A 184 -45.80 7.27 -30.89
C ASN A 184 -44.43 7.67 -31.41
N ASP A 185 -44.36 8.90 -31.93
CA ASP A 185 -43.16 9.69 -32.01
C ASP A 185 -42.80 10.05 -30.55
N ASP A 186 -42.20 9.11 -29.82
CA ASP A 186 -41.67 9.30 -28.46
C ASP A 186 -40.44 10.22 -28.56
N LYS A 187 -40.69 11.51 -28.77
CA LYS A 187 -39.80 12.54 -28.23
C LYS A 187 -40.01 12.50 -26.73
N GLU A 188 -39.18 11.71 -26.06
CA GLU A 188 -38.86 11.90 -24.65
C GLU A 188 -38.38 13.34 -24.49
N GLU A 189 -39.31 14.26 -24.23
CA GLU A 189 -38.98 15.55 -23.64
C GLU A 189 -38.41 15.22 -22.26
N GLU A 190 -37.08 15.18 -22.19
CA GLU A 190 -36.32 15.14 -20.95
C GLU A 190 -36.89 16.19 -20.01
N LYS A 191 -37.61 15.73 -18.98
CA LYS A 191 -37.98 16.59 -17.87
C LYS A 191 -36.67 17.06 -17.25
N GLU A 192 -36.34 18.35 -17.42
CA GLU A 192 -35.29 19.01 -16.65
C GLU A 192 -35.57 18.75 -15.16
N GLU A 193 -34.84 17.80 -14.59
CA GLU A 193 -34.75 17.64 -13.15
C GLU A 193 -34.23 18.96 -12.58
N ASP A 194 -34.95 19.55 -11.63
CA ASP A 194 -34.54 20.78 -10.94
C ASP A 194 -33.37 20.46 -9.99
N LEU A 195 -32.21 20.16 -10.58
CA LEU A 195 -30.98 19.80 -9.90
C LEU A 195 -30.31 21.05 -9.35
N ASN A 196 -29.81 20.98 -8.13
CA ASN A 196 -28.95 22.04 -7.61
C ASN A 196 -27.56 22.04 -8.28
N GLN A 197 -26.74 23.05 -7.97
CA GLN A 197 -25.44 23.22 -8.63
C GLN A 197 -24.51 22.02 -8.41
N ALA A 198 -24.38 21.53 -7.18
CA ALA A 198 -23.56 20.35 -6.87
C ALA A 198 -24.06 19.09 -7.58
N GLN A 199 -25.38 18.90 -7.65
CA GLN A 199 -26.00 17.77 -8.32
C GLN A 199 -25.77 17.80 -9.83
N SER A 200 -25.97 18.96 -10.47
CA SER A 200 -25.65 19.15 -11.88
C SER A 200 -24.17 18.90 -12.16
N SER A 201 -23.27 19.42 -11.31
CA SER A 201 -21.83 19.21 -11.47
C SER A 201 -21.44 17.74 -11.33
N LEU A 202 -22.05 17.02 -10.39
CA LEU A 202 -21.83 15.58 -10.24
C LEU A 202 -22.38 14.80 -11.44
N LYS A 203 -23.57 15.15 -11.94
CA LYS A 203 -24.19 14.53 -13.10
C LYS A 203 -23.34 14.73 -14.35
N ASP A 204 -22.87 15.96 -14.61
CA ASP A 204 -21.98 16.27 -15.72
C ASP A 204 -20.69 15.44 -15.67
N LEU A 205 -20.04 15.35 -14.50
CA LEU A 205 -18.86 14.52 -14.31
C LEU A 205 -19.17 13.03 -14.50
N MET A 206 -20.36 12.57 -14.13
CA MET A 206 -20.78 11.17 -14.28
C MET A 206 -21.17 10.80 -15.72
N GLU A 207 -21.66 11.75 -16.53
CA GLU A 207 -22.12 11.52 -17.90
C GLU A 207 -21.02 11.78 -18.96
N GLN A 208 -20.10 12.71 -18.71
CA GLN A 208 -19.01 13.02 -19.66
C GLN A 208 -18.11 11.81 -19.93
N GLU A 209 -18.15 11.24 -21.13
CA GLU A 209 -17.34 10.07 -21.46
C GLU A 209 -15.82 10.35 -21.43
N ASP A 210 -15.40 11.54 -21.86
CA ASP A 210 -13.98 11.91 -21.98
C ASP A 210 -13.64 13.12 -21.10
N ASN A 211 -13.44 12.87 -19.81
CA ASN A 211 -13.02 13.88 -18.86
C ASN A 211 -11.49 13.84 -18.67
N GLU A 212 -10.79 14.92 -19.04
CA GLU A 212 -9.32 15.00 -18.97
C GLU A 212 -8.75 14.78 -17.55
N GLN A 213 -9.50 15.16 -16.51
CA GLN A 213 -9.06 14.96 -15.13
C GLN A 213 -9.16 13.50 -14.74
N LEU A 214 -10.28 12.83 -15.05
CA LEU A 214 -10.46 11.40 -14.77
C LEU A 214 -9.56 10.51 -15.63
N ASN A 215 -9.12 10.99 -16.81
CA ASN A 215 -8.13 10.30 -17.64
C ASN A 215 -6.76 10.11 -16.95
N GLN A 216 -6.47 10.86 -15.87
CA GLN A 216 -5.31 10.63 -15.02
C GLN A 216 -5.34 9.26 -14.31
N HIS A 217 -6.54 8.68 -14.15
CA HIS A 217 -6.78 7.39 -13.51
C HIS A 217 -6.89 6.23 -14.51
N LYS A 218 -6.66 6.47 -15.81
CA LYS A 218 -6.82 5.50 -16.92
C LYS A 218 -6.17 4.13 -16.68
N PHE A 219 -5.05 4.10 -15.96
CA PHE A 219 -4.30 2.87 -15.71
C PHE A 219 -4.65 2.19 -14.37
N TRP A 220 -5.65 2.66 -13.62
CA TRP A 220 -6.03 2.04 -12.35
C TRP A 220 -6.65 0.65 -12.52
N ASP A 221 -7.29 0.38 -13.67
CA ASP A 221 -7.75 -0.97 -14.05
C ASP A 221 -6.59 -1.99 -14.10
N GLU A 222 -5.36 -1.55 -14.34
CA GLU A 222 -4.19 -2.44 -14.32
C GLU A 222 -3.94 -3.03 -12.92
N PHE A 223 -4.28 -2.29 -11.86
CA PHE A 223 -4.12 -2.72 -10.47
C PHE A 223 -5.14 -3.79 -10.09
N GLU A 224 -6.32 -3.79 -10.72
CA GLU A 224 -7.36 -4.82 -10.55
C GLU A 224 -6.94 -6.16 -11.15
N ARG A 225 -6.10 -6.14 -12.20
CA ARG A 225 -5.59 -7.35 -12.86
C ARG A 225 -4.43 -8.01 -12.13
N LEU A 226 -3.88 -7.35 -11.11
CA LEU A 226 -2.78 -7.89 -10.33
C LEU A 226 -3.22 -9.05 -9.44
N SER A 227 -2.34 -10.03 -9.26
CA SER A 227 -2.52 -11.03 -8.22
C SER A 227 -2.39 -10.41 -6.83
N SER A 228 -2.96 -11.09 -5.82
CA SER A 228 -2.86 -10.66 -4.42
C SER A 228 -1.41 -10.53 -3.93
N ALA A 229 -0.49 -11.35 -4.46
CA ALA A 229 0.94 -11.27 -4.15
C ALA A 229 1.58 -10.01 -4.74
N GLU A 230 1.23 -9.65 -5.97
CA GLU A 230 1.73 -8.43 -6.64
C GLU A 230 1.20 -7.17 -5.97
N GLN A 231 -0.09 -7.12 -5.64
CA GLN A 231 -0.67 -6.01 -4.89
C GLN A 231 0.05 -5.79 -3.56
N LYS A 232 0.32 -6.86 -2.81
CA LYS A 232 1.09 -6.79 -1.54
C LYS A 232 2.53 -6.33 -1.75
N MET A 233 3.18 -6.74 -2.84
CA MET A 233 4.54 -6.29 -3.17
C MET A 233 4.58 -4.80 -3.49
N ILE A 234 3.61 -4.30 -4.27
CA ILE A 234 3.48 -2.87 -4.58
C ILE A 234 3.17 -2.08 -3.30
N ASP A 235 2.24 -2.57 -2.48
CA ASP A 235 1.89 -1.94 -1.21
C ASP A 235 3.12 -1.81 -0.30
N ALA A 236 3.89 -2.90 -0.14
CA ALA A 236 5.13 -2.89 0.63
C ALA A 236 6.16 -1.90 0.06
N ALA A 237 6.27 -1.78 -1.26
CA ALA A 237 7.16 -0.82 -1.91
C ALA A 237 6.73 0.63 -1.65
N ILE A 238 5.43 0.94 -1.73
CA ILE A 238 4.89 2.27 -1.37
C ILE A 238 5.20 2.57 0.10
N ASN A 239 4.89 1.63 0.99
CA ASN A 239 5.13 1.74 2.44
C ASN A 239 6.62 2.03 2.73
N GLU A 240 7.53 1.30 2.11
CA GLU A 240 8.97 1.53 2.23
C GLU A 240 9.39 2.92 1.71
N SER A 241 8.84 3.37 0.58
CA SER A 241 9.09 4.71 0.05
C SER A 241 8.58 5.82 0.97
N ILE A 242 7.40 5.65 1.60
CA ILE A 242 6.87 6.60 2.60
C ILE A 242 7.80 6.68 3.80
N VAL A 243 8.13 5.53 4.42
CA VAL A 243 9.01 5.48 5.61
C VAL A 243 10.38 6.09 5.31
N ASN A 244 10.98 5.74 4.17
CA ASN A 244 12.25 6.29 3.75
C ASN A 244 12.17 7.81 3.54
N SER A 245 11.07 8.31 2.97
CA SER A 245 10.85 9.75 2.77
C SER A 245 10.74 10.47 4.10
N VAL A 246 9.92 9.96 5.02
CA VAL A 246 9.74 10.53 6.36
C VAL A 246 11.06 10.56 7.14
N SER A 247 11.85 9.49 7.09
CA SER A 247 13.14 9.40 7.79
C SER A 247 14.18 10.42 7.33
N ARG A 248 14.04 10.97 6.12
CA ARG A 248 14.96 11.97 5.55
C ARG A 248 14.55 13.41 5.88
N ILE A 249 13.32 13.62 6.34
CA ILE A 249 12.78 14.93 6.64
C ILE A 249 13.32 15.42 7.99
N LYS A 250 13.71 16.69 8.03
CA LYS A 250 14.04 17.38 9.29
C LYS A 250 12.75 17.73 10.02
N THR A 251 12.76 17.67 11.35
CA THR A 251 11.58 17.95 12.19
C THR A 251 10.87 19.27 11.85
N LYS A 252 11.63 20.32 11.45
CA LYS A 252 11.07 21.61 11.02
C LYS A 252 10.29 21.55 9.70
N ASP A 253 10.77 20.78 8.73
CA ASP A 253 10.12 20.66 7.42
C ASP A 253 8.92 19.71 7.48
N TYR A 254 8.91 18.77 8.43
CA TYR A 254 7.74 17.91 8.67
C TYR A 254 6.50 18.72 9.12
N GLY A 255 6.72 19.81 9.86
CA GLY A 255 5.64 20.73 10.28
C GLY A 255 5.06 21.60 9.18
N LYS A 256 5.62 21.58 7.96
CA LYS A 256 5.04 22.29 6.79
C LYS A 256 3.92 21.49 6.12
N LEU A 257 3.80 20.20 6.41
CA LEU A 257 2.75 19.37 5.84
C LEU A 257 1.38 19.75 6.43
N PRO A 258 0.31 19.68 5.63
CA PRO A 258 -1.05 19.83 6.14
C PRO A 258 -1.33 18.83 7.28
N GLY A 259 -1.99 19.29 8.34
CA GLY A 259 -2.20 18.48 9.56
C GLY A 259 -2.88 17.14 9.32
N GLY A 260 -3.89 17.08 8.44
CA GLY A 260 -4.57 15.83 8.07
C GLY A 260 -3.63 14.82 7.41
N LEU A 261 -2.80 15.28 6.46
CA LEU A 261 -1.79 14.45 5.81
C LEU A 261 -0.71 13.99 6.79
N GLN A 262 -0.28 14.87 7.71
CA GLN A 262 0.68 14.52 8.74
C GLN A 262 0.15 13.42 9.68
N GLN A 263 -1.11 13.52 10.10
CA GLN A 263 -1.77 12.51 10.91
C GLN A 263 -1.84 11.17 10.17
N TYR A 264 -2.28 11.20 8.91
CA TYR A 264 -2.32 10.00 8.06
C TYR A 264 -0.94 9.32 7.96
N ILE A 265 0.10 10.08 7.63
CA ILE A 265 1.46 9.55 7.51
C ILE A 265 1.96 9.01 8.84
N ASN A 266 1.71 9.69 9.97
CA ASN A 266 2.11 9.20 11.29
C ASN A 266 1.44 7.86 11.62
N LEU A 267 0.11 7.76 11.42
CA LEU A 267 -0.64 6.53 11.66
C LEU A 267 -0.12 5.37 10.80
N LEU A 268 0.16 5.65 9.52
CA LEU A 268 0.73 4.66 8.59
C LEU A 268 2.15 4.25 9.01
N VAL A 269 3.04 5.20 9.33
CA VAL A 269 4.40 4.88 9.76
C VAL A 269 4.39 4.11 11.08
N ASP A 270 3.49 4.44 11.99
CA ASP A 270 3.33 3.74 13.26
C ASP A 270 2.80 2.31 13.05
N SER A 271 1.86 2.08 12.12
CA SER A 271 1.38 0.73 11.80
C SER A 271 2.44 -0.13 11.10
N LEU A 272 3.37 0.48 10.37
CA LEU A 272 4.48 -0.22 9.69
C LEU A 272 5.67 -0.54 10.60
N LYS A 273 5.72 -0.02 11.82
CA LYS A 273 6.81 -0.35 12.74
C LYS A 273 6.77 -1.85 13.03
N PRO A 274 7.87 -2.59 12.82
CA PRO A 274 7.90 -4.01 13.14
C PRO A 274 7.63 -4.16 14.63
N ASN A 275 6.65 -5.01 14.97
CA ASN A 275 6.27 -5.31 16.35
C ASN A 275 7.50 -5.70 17.19
N VAL A 276 8.45 -6.37 16.55
CA VAL A 276 9.68 -6.85 17.15
C VAL A 276 10.87 -6.20 16.46
N ASN A 277 11.73 -5.53 17.24
CA ASN A 277 13.02 -5.06 16.75
C ASN A 277 13.96 -6.27 16.55
N TRP A 278 13.79 -6.96 15.43
CA TRP A 278 14.55 -8.14 15.06
C TRP A 278 16.05 -7.90 15.07
N ARG A 279 16.52 -6.69 14.74
CA ARG A 279 17.95 -6.36 14.82
C ARG A 279 18.48 -6.51 16.26
N ARG A 280 17.69 -6.10 17.26
CA ARG A 280 18.01 -6.29 18.68
C ARG A 280 17.86 -7.74 19.10
N VAL A 281 16.78 -8.41 18.68
CA VAL A 281 16.48 -9.80 19.06
C VAL A 281 17.52 -10.76 18.49
N LEU A 282 17.78 -10.71 17.18
CA LEU A 282 18.81 -11.50 16.51
C LEU A 282 20.21 -11.22 17.06
N ARG A 283 20.52 -9.97 17.41
CA ARG A 283 21.82 -9.64 18.03
C ARG A 283 22.06 -10.43 19.33
N ILE A 284 21.01 -10.73 20.09
CA ILE A 284 21.18 -11.48 21.33
C ILE A 284 21.45 -12.96 21.04
N PHE A 285 20.88 -13.50 19.97
CA PHE A 285 21.18 -14.86 19.50
C PHE A 285 22.55 -14.99 18.82
N THR A 286 23.08 -13.91 18.26
CA THR A 286 24.40 -13.91 17.58
C THR A 286 25.60 -13.93 18.50
N ALA A 287 25.47 -13.43 19.74
CA ALA A 287 26.59 -13.45 20.68
C ALA A 287 26.98 -14.89 21.08
N SER A 288 26.04 -15.83 20.99
CA SER A 288 26.23 -17.23 21.37
C SER A 288 26.61 -18.17 20.22
N SER A 289 26.45 -17.76 18.95
CA SER A 289 26.64 -18.66 17.80
C SER A 289 27.59 -18.07 16.76
N SER A 290 28.74 -18.72 16.61
CA SER A 290 29.89 -18.22 15.85
C SER A 290 30.29 -19.19 14.73
N ARG A 291 29.84 -18.94 13.50
CA ARG A 291 30.62 -19.34 12.31
C ARG A 291 31.02 -18.13 11.49
N THR A 292 32.31 -17.83 11.60
CA THR A 292 33.06 -16.76 10.95
C THR A 292 33.35 -17.15 9.49
N ARG A 293 32.78 -16.46 8.50
CA ARG A 293 33.33 -16.51 7.13
C ARG A 293 34.37 -15.40 6.97
N LEU A 294 35.62 -15.80 6.73
CA LEU A 294 36.72 -14.87 6.47
C LEU A 294 36.64 -14.42 5.01
N LYS A 295 36.44 -13.13 4.75
CA LYS A 295 36.57 -12.53 3.41
C LYS A 295 37.77 -11.61 3.41
N ASN A 296 38.74 -11.86 2.53
CA ASN A 296 39.86 -10.94 2.35
C ASN A 296 39.34 -9.63 1.74
N THR A 297 39.68 -8.50 2.37
CA THR A 297 39.39 -7.19 1.79
C THR A 297 40.38 -6.90 0.67
N ILE A 298 39.92 -6.29 -0.43
CA ILE A 298 40.83 -5.74 -1.45
C ILE A 298 41.26 -4.38 -0.95
N ARG A 299 42.28 -4.33 -0.09
CA ARG A 299 42.96 -3.09 0.29
C ARG A 299 44.34 -3.08 -0.36
N ARG A 300 44.71 -1.96 -1.00
CA ARG A 300 46.05 -1.78 -1.58
C ARG A 300 47.09 -2.03 -0.47
N PRO A 301 48.03 -2.98 -0.63
CA PRO A 301 49.03 -3.27 0.39
C PRO A 301 49.83 -2.01 0.75
N SER A 302 50.12 -1.82 2.04
CA SER A 302 51.01 -0.74 2.47
C SER A 302 52.40 -0.97 1.89
N LYS A 303 52.89 -0.02 1.07
CA LYS A 303 54.26 -0.05 0.54
C LYS A 303 55.35 0.01 1.63
N ARG A 304 55.01 0.45 2.84
CA ARG A 304 55.94 0.65 3.96
C ARG A 304 56.12 -0.58 4.85
N TYR A 305 55.10 -1.45 4.95
CA TYR A 305 55.06 -2.51 5.98
C TYR A 305 54.76 -3.92 5.45
N GLY A 306 54.60 -4.13 4.13
CA GLY A 306 54.44 -5.48 3.56
C GLY A 306 53.29 -6.29 4.17
N THR A 307 52.17 -5.66 4.51
CA THR A 307 51.09 -6.31 5.28
C THR A 307 50.13 -7.10 4.39
N THR A 308 49.68 -8.26 4.89
CA THR A 308 48.60 -9.09 4.33
C THR A 308 47.25 -8.35 4.38
N PRO A 309 46.34 -8.52 3.40
CA PRO A 309 45.07 -7.80 3.36
C PRO A 309 44.24 -8.00 4.63
N GLY A 310 43.51 -6.98 5.07
CA GLY A 310 42.64 -7.08 6.24
C GLY A 310 41.53 -8.11 6.03
N ILE A 311 41.25 -8.93 7.04
CA ILE A 311 40.18 -9.92 7.00
C ILE A 311 38.88 -9.24 7.44
N LYS A 312 37.86 -9.22 6.57
CA LYS A 312 36.49 -8.85 6.95
C LYS A 312 35.73 -10.12 7.30
N ILE A 313 35.35 -10.23 8.56
CA ILE A 313 34.49 -11.31 9.04
C ILE A 313 33.05 -11.00 8.61
N GLN A 314 32.43 -11.90 7.84
CA GLN A 314 31.00 -11.87 7.55
C GLN A 314 30.37 -13.11 8.17
N SER A 315 29.64 -12.95 9.27
CA SER A 315 28.76 -14.00 9.79
C SER A 315 27.40 -13.89 9.12
N LYS A 316 26.96 -14.95 8.43
CA LYS A 316 25.55 -15.13 8.08
C LYS A 316 24.98 -16.09 9.13
N GLN A 317 23.95 -15.66 9.83
CA GLN A 317 23.32 -16.45 10.90
C GLN A 317 22.48 -17.54 10.25
N LYS A 318 22.66 -18.79 10.66
CA LYS A 318 21.80 -19.91 10.27
C LYS A 318 20.67 -20.04 11.26
N ILE A 319 19.49 -19.57 10.90
CA ILE A 319 18.31 -19.60 11.77
C ILE A 319 17.38 -20.69 11.27
N LEU A 320 17.01 -21.60 12.17
CA LEU A 320 15.90 -22.50 11.93
C LEU A 320 14.63 -21.81 12.38
N VAL A 321 13.66 -21.70 11.48
CA VAL A 321 12.33 -21.16 11.77
C VAL A 321 11.34 -22.30 11.75
N ALA A 322 10.71 -22.57 12.88
CA ALA A 322 9.59 -23.51 12.97
C ALA A 322 8.27 -22.73 12.86
N ILE A 323 7.40 -23.16 11.95
CA ILE A 323 6.05 -22.62 11.80
C ILE A 323 5.07 -23.70 12.23
N ASP A 324 4.32 -23.41 13.27
CA ASP A 324 3.20 -24.24 13.71
C ASP A 324 2.07 -24.17 12.68
N THR A 325 1.73 -25.32 12.09
CA THR A 325 0.64 -25.48 11.13
C THR A 325 -0.50 -26.33 11.68
N SER A 326 -0.60 -26.42 13.02
CA SER A 326 -1.69 -27.11 13.69
C SER A 326 -3.06 -26.48 13.40
N GLY A 327 -4.12 -27.26 13.63
CA GLY A 327 -5.49 -26.86 13.31
C GLY A 327 -6.03 -25.65 14.08
N SER A 328 -5.32 -25.15 15.09
CA SER A 328 -5.67 -23.95 15.85
C SER A 328 -5.15 -22.64 15.23
N VAL A 329 -4.25 -22.71 14.25
CA VAL A 329 -3.66 -21.54 13.60
C VAL A 329 -4.52 -21.10 12.41
N ASN A 330 -5.02 -19.87 12.46
CA ASN A 330 -5.84 -19.29 11.38
C ASN A 330 -5.00 -18.71 10.23
N GLU A 331 -5.60 -18.52 9.05
CA GLU A 331 -4.89 -17.93 7.89
C GLU A 331 -4.30 -16.54 8.20
N ASP A 332 -4.96 -15.74 9.04
CA ASP A 332 -4.48 -14.42 9.43
C ASP A 332 -3.22 -14.51 10.31
N GLU A 333 -3.14 -15.50 11.21
CA GLU A 333 -1.95 -15.73 12.04
C GLU A 333 -0.78 -16.23 11.20
N LEU A 334 -1.03 -17.09 10.21
CA LEU A 334 -0.01 -17.51 9.24
C LEU A 334 0.54 -16.30 8.46
N ARG A 335 -0.31 -15.35 8.06
CA ARG A 335 0.14 -14.11 7.40
C ARG A 335 1.00 -13.27 8.34
N GLU A 336 0.61 -13.12 9.60
CA GLU A 336 1.43 -12.43 10.62
C GLU A 336 2.81 -13.10 10.75
N PHE A 337 2.89 -14.43 10.78
CA PHE A 337 4.15 -15.17 10.84
C PHE A 337 5.05 -14.90 9.64
N PHE A 338 4.50 -14.98 8.42
CA PHE A 338 5.29 -14.73 7.20
C PHE A 338 5.74 -13.27 7.08
N GLY A 339 4.95 -12.31 7.59
CA GLY A 339 5.34 -10.91 7.68
C GLY A 339 6.58 -10.70 8.55
N GLU A 340 6.57 -11.27 9.76
CA GLU A 340 7.73 -11.21 10.65
C GLU A 340 8.93 -12.00 10.08
N LEU A 341 8.69 -13.16 9.47
CA LEU A 341 9.72 -13.97 8.82
C LEU A 341 10.42 -13.22 7.69
N TYR A 342 9.67 -12.47 6.88
CA TYR A 342 10.21 -11.62 5.83
C TYR A 342 11.17 -10.57 6.41
N HIS A 343 10.85 -9.97 7.55
CA HIS A 343 11.72 -9.00 8.21
C HIS A 343 13.02 -9.62 8.76
N ILE A 344 12.97 -10.86 9.27
CA ILE A 344 14.18 -11.63 9.64
C ILE A 344 15.06 -11.86 8.41
N TRP A 345 14.45 -12.25 7.29
CA TRP A 345 15.15 -12.51 6.03
C TRP A 345 15.80 -11.24 5.45
N LYS A 346 15.06 -10.12 5.43
CA LYS A 346 15.54 -8.81 4.93
C LYS A 346 16.81 -8.33 5.65
N GLN A 347 17.05 -8.76 6.88
CA GLN A 347 18.26 -8.44 7.64
C GLN A 347 19.50 -9.27 7.24
N GLY A 348 19.35 -10.23 6.33
CA GLY A 348 20.45 -11.02 5.77
C GLY A 348 20.75 -12.31 6.53
N ALA A 349 19.81 -12.82 7.34
CA ALA A 349 19.90 -14.15 7.94
C ALA A 349 19.67 -15.25 6.89
N GLU A 350 20.37 -16.38 7.03
CA GLU A 350 20.12 -17.60 6.28
C GLU A 350 19.03 -18.39 7.04
N ILE A 351 17.84 -18.47 6.45
CA ILE A 351 16.66 -19.02 7.12
C ILE A 351 16.29 -20.36 6.52
N TYR A 352 16.18 -21.37 7.37
CA TYR A 352 15.65 -22.67 7.05
C TYR A 352 14.30 -22.84 7.75
N VAL A 353 13.23 -23.00 6.99
CA VAL A 353 11.87 -23.13 7.52
C VAL A 353 11.51 -24.60 7.64
N VAL A 354 10.89 -24.96 8.76
CA VAL A 354 10.24 -26.24 8.99
C VAL A 354 8.78 -26.02 9.37
N GLU A 355 7.88 -26.64 8.64
CA GLU A 355 6.45 -26.64 8.94
C GLU A 355 6.12 -27.89 9.76
N CYS A 356 5.46 -27.70 10.90
CA CYS A 356 5.24 -28.79 11.84
C CYS A 356 3.89 -28.69 12.54
N ASP A 357 3.31 -29.85 12.80
CA ASP A 357 2.21 -30.05 13.75
C ASP A 357 2.67 -31.02 14.87
N THR A 358 2.33 -32.31 14.79
CA THR A 358 2.97 -33.42 15.51
C THR A 358 4.28 -33.88 14.87
N GLN A 359 4.43 -33.69 13.55
CA GLN A 359 5.63 -34.07 12.80
C GLN A 359 6.00 -32.97 11.80
N ILE A 360 7.23 -33.02 11.29
CA ILE A 360 7.69 -32.08 10.27
C ILE A 360 7.19 -32.54 8.89
N HIS A 361 6.34 -31.74 8.25
CA HIS A 361 5.75 -32.06 6.95
C HIS A 361 6.54 -31.47 5.78
N ASN A 362 7.10 -30.28 5.97
CA ASN A 362 7.80 -29.55 4.93
C ASN A 362 9.05 -28.84 5.46
N GLN A 363 10.08 -28.75 4.61
CA GLN A 363 11.39 -28.20 4.96
C GLN A 363 12.02 -27.51 3.76
N TYR A 364 12.38 -26.23 3.88
CA TYR A 364 12.95 -25.47 2.76
C TYR A 364 13.76 -24.26 3.20
N ASN A 365 14.60 -23.75 2.30
CA ASN A 365 15.27 -22.46 2.50
C ASN A 365 14.31 -21.33 2.15
N TYR A 366 14.17 -20.35 3.04
CA TYR A 366 13.31 -19.20 2.79
C TYR A 366 14.02 -18.17 1.90
N THR A 367 13.36 -17.80 0.79
CA THR A 367 13.89 -16.89 -0.23
C THR A 367 13.20 -15.52 -0.24
N GLY A 368 12.43 -15.20 0.81
CA GLY A 368 11.69 -13.94 0.90
C GLY A 368 10.27 -13.99 0.34
N ARG A 369 9.78 -15.17 -0.05
CA ARG A 369 8.41 -15.41 -0.51
C ARG A 369 7.75 -16.51 0.34
N PRO A 370 6.47 -16.35 0.73
CA PRO A 370 5.73 -17.43 1.38
C PRO A 370 5.52 -18.62 0.41
N PRO A 371 5.38 -19.85 0.91
CA PRO A 371 5.07 -21.03 0.09
C PRO A 371 3.65 -20.96 -0.50
N GLU A 372 3.43 -21.61 -1.65
CA GLU A 372 2.13 -21.63 -2.36
C GLU A 372 1.10 -22.55 -1.70
N LEU A 373 1.55 -23.57 -0.96
CA LEU A 373 0.69 -24.51 -0.23
C LEU A 373 1.30 -24.76 1.15
N ILE A 374 0.52 -24.52 2.19
CA ILE A 374 0.90 -24.86 3.58
C ILE A 374 0.19 -26.16 3.92
N SER A 375 0.96 -27.16 4.36
CA SER A 375 0.45 -28.48 4.72
C SER A 375 0.45 -28.67 6.23
N GLY A 376 -0.70 -29.03 6.79
CA GLY A 376 -0.89 -29.30 8.22
C GLY A 376 -2.33 -29.01 8.65
N ARG A 377 -2.93 -29.95 9.41
CA ARG A 377 -4.21 -29.83 10.15
C ARG A 377 -4.29 -30.87 11.28
N GLY A 378 -3.16 -31.14 11.94
CA GLY A 378 -3.06 -32.08 13.06
C GLY A 378 -3.06 -31.41 14.43
N GLY A 379 -2.77 -32.18 15.48
CA GLY A 379 -2.46 -31.66 16.82
C GLY A 379 -1.05 -31.07 16.90
N THR A 380 -0.71 -30.44 18.03
CA THR A 380 0.55 -29.66 18.17
C THR A 380 1.56 -30.38 19.06
N ASP A 381 2.79 -30.60 18.56
CA ASP A 381 3.94 -31.07 19.34
C ASP A 381 5.21 -30.27 19.04
N PHE A 382 5.68 -29.51 20.03
CA PHE A 382 6.88 -28.68 19.93
C PHE A 382 8.21 -29.44 19.82
N ASN A 383 8.21 -30.75 20.07
CA ASN A 383 9.44 -31.53 20.18
C ASN A 383 10.11 -31.80 18.82
N ALA A 384 9.34 -31.98 17.74
CA ALA A 384 9.90 -32.41 16.45
C ALA A 384 10.89 -31.40 15.83
N PRO A 385 10.60 -30.08 15.78
CA PRO A 385 11.57 -29.09 15.31
C PRO A 385 12.80 -28.95 16.21
N ILE A 386 12.63 -29.10 17.53
CA ILE A 386 13.74 -29.02 18.49
C ILE A 386 14.69 -30.21 18.30
N ALA A 387 14.17 -31.42 18.14
CA ALA A 387 14.98 -32.61 17.82
C ALA A 387 15.73 -32.44 16.50
N PHE A 388 15.04 -31.97 15.46
CA PHE A 388 15.63 -31.71 14.15
C PHE A 388 16.77 -30.68 14.21
N ALA A 389 16.59 -29.61 14.99
CA ALA A 389 17.62 -28.61 15.23
C ALA A 389 18.84 -29.18 15.97
N ASN A 390 18.60 -30.02 16.98
CA ASN A 390 19.63 -30.59 17.83
C ASN A 390 20.51 -31.62 17.11
N GLU A 391 19.93 -32.38 16.17
CA GLU A 391 20.59 -33.56 15.58
C GLU A 391 21.00 -33.37 14.12
N LYS A 392 20.12 -32.79 13.29
CA LYS A 392 20.30 -32.78 11.82
C LYS A 392 20.77 -31.43 11.31
N HIS A 393 20.01 -30.36 11.55
CA HIS A 393 20.25 -29.07 10.91
C HIS A 393 21.34 -28.23 11.62
N LEU A 394 21.45 -28.37 12.94
CA LEU A 394 22.44 -27.69 13.78
C LEU A 394 22.49 -26.16 13.57
N PRO A 395 21.35 -25.44 13.69
CA PRO A 395 21.31 -23.99 13.50
C PRO A 395 22.06 -23.25 14.60
N ASP A 396 22.26 -21.95 14.37
CA ASP A 396 22.79 -21.00 15.35
C ASP A 396 21.73 -20.60 16.38
N ALA A 397 20.46 -20.55 15.97
CA ALA A 397 19.31 -20.27 16.83
C ALA A 397 18.03 -20.85 16.22
N ILE A 398 17.01 -21.02 17.06
CA ILE A 398 15.67 -21.46 16.67
C ILE A 398 14.70 -20.30 16.92
N VAL A 399 13.86 -19.99 15.94
CA VAL A 399 12.69 -19.11 16.10
C VAL A 399 11.45 -19.96 15.85
N TYR A 400 10.52 -19.98 16.80
CA TYR A 400 9.34 -20.83 16.76
C TYR A 400 8.09 -19.95 16.75
N PHE A 401 7.31 -20.00 15.67
CA PHE A 401 6.03 -19.32 15.54
C PHE A 401 4.90 -20.28 15.93
N THR A 402 4.08 -19.89 16.90
CA THR A 402 2.98 -20.72 17.43
C THR A 402 1.92 -19.84 18.12
N ASP A 403 0.72 -20.37 18.35
CA ASP A 403 -0.29 -19.79 19.25
C ASP A 403 0.00 -20.11 20.74
N GLY A 404 0.91 -21.06 21.01
CA GLY A 404 1.30 -21.47 22.35
C GLY A 404 0.38 -22.51 23.00
N PHE A 405 -0.65 -23.02 22.32
CA PHE A 405 -1.59 -23.99 22.91
C PHE A 405 -1.14 -25.45 22.74
N ALA A 406 0.02 -25.81 23.31
CA ALA A 406 0.50 -27.19 23.32
C ALA A 406 1.22 -27.58 24.63
N PRO A 407 1.40 -28.88 24.90
CA PRO A 407 2.18 -29.34 26.04
C PRO A 407 3.62 -28.81 26.03
N ALA A 408 4.20 -28.63 27.21
CA ALA A 408 5.58 -28.19 27.33
C ALA A 408 6.55 -29.15 26.63
N PRO A 409 7.53 -28.65 25.87
CA PRO A 409 8.48 -29.50 25.18
C PRO A 409 9.31 -30.28 26.19
N HIS A 410 9.39 -31.59 26.02
CA HIS A 410 10.20 -32.47 26.86
C HIS A 410 11.65 -32.57 26.35
N ILE A 411 11.87 -32.31 25.06
CA ILE A 411 13.21 -32.26 24.46
C ILE A 411 13.85 -30.91 24.77
N VAL A 412 15.01 -30.95 25.43
CA VAL A 412 15.77 -29.73 25.74
C VAL A 412 16.48 -29.21 24.49
N SER A 413 16.23 -27.94 24.15
CA SER A 413 16.94 -27.28 23.05
C SER A 413 18.41 -27.03 23.44
N ARG A 414 19.35 -27.50 22.61
CA ARG A 414 20.79 -27.19 22.74
C ARG A 414 21.14 -25.83 22.13
N LYS A 415 20.21 -25.24 21.39
CA LYS A 415 20.35 -23.96 20.71
C LYS A 415 19.49 -22.92 21.41
N PRO A 416 19.89 -21.64 21.42
CA PRO A 416 19.01 -20.57 21.85
C PRO A 416 17.69 -20.61 21.07
N ILE A 417 16.57 -20.59 21.78
CA ILE A 417 15.22 -20.63 21.20
C ILE A 417 14.46 -19.33 21.54
N LEU A 418 13.77 -18.80 20.53
CA LEU A 418 12.81 -17.72 20.62
C LEU A 418 11.42 -18.23 20.27
N TRP A 419 10.46 -18.02 21.16
CA TRP A 419 9.04 -18.25 20.89
C TRP A 419 8.39 -16.95 20.47
N MET A 420 7.75 -16.99 19.31
CA MET A 420 6.92 -15.93 18.75
C MET A 420 5.47 -16.39 18.89
N VAL A 421 4.78 -15.83 19.89
CA VAL A 421 3.40 -16.23 20.22
C VAL A 421 2.43 -15.25 19.57
N THR A 422 1.42 -15.76 18.86
CA THR A 422 0.42 -14.90 18.18
C THR A 422 -0.28 -13.97 19.17
N SER A 423 -0.83 -12.88 18.63
CA SER A 423 -1.60 -11.91 19.42
C SER A 423 -2.79 -12.55 20.15
N GLN A 424 -3.43 -13.55 19.54
CA GLN A 424 -4.58 -14.28 20.09
C GLN A 424 -4.20 -15.58 20.84
N GLY A 425 -2.91 -15.93 20.85
CA GLY A 425 -2.38 -17.11 21.53
C GLY A 425 -2.38 -17.01 23.06
N VAL A 426 -1.67 -17.94 23.72
CA VAL A 426 -1.50 -17.97 25.19
C VAL A 426 -1.01 -16.64 25.76
N ASP A 427 -1.64 -16.19 26.85
CA ASP A 427 -1.29 -14.95 27.56
C ASP A 427 0.11 -14.97 28.17
N GLU A 428 0.71 -13.78 28.34
CA GLU A 428 2.07 -13.62 28.87
C GLU A 428 2.22 -14.18 30.30
N ASP A 429 1.14 -14.27 31.07
CA ASP A 429 1.16 -14.82 32.42
C ASP A 429 1.20 -16.37 32.44
N ASN A 430 0.92 -17.03 31.31
CA ASN A 430 0.69 -18.47 31.25
C ASN A 430 1.67 -19.25 30.34
N TRP A 431 2.65 -18.58 29.72
CA TRP A 431 3.60 -19.21 28.79
C TRP A 431 4.95 -19.62 29.40
N ASP A 432 5.07 -19.64 30.73
CA ASP A 432 6.34 -19.91 31.43
C ASP A 432 6.92 -21.30 31.15
N PHE A 433 6.05 -22.23 30.74
CA PHE A 433 6.41 -23.59 30.36
C PHE A 433 7.24 -23.67 29.07
N LEU A 434 7.23 -22.64 28.21
CA LEU A 434 8.01 -22.59 26.98
C LEU A 434 9.47 -22.21 27.28
N PRO A 435 10.48 -23.09 27.16
CA PRO A 435 11.85 -22.76 27.59
C PRO A 435 12.49 -21.65 26.73
N GLY A 436 13.35 -20.81 27.31
CA GLY A 436 14.08 -19.79 26.56
C GLY A 436 13.38 -18.42 26.54
N ARG A 437 13.44 -17.71 25.42
CA ARG A 437 12.87 -16.36 25.29
C ARG A 437 11.51 -16.41 24.62
N ARG A 438 10.58 -15.58 25.06
CA ARG A 438 9.22 -15.49 24.51
C ARG A 438 8.91 -14.04 24.17
N VAL A 439 8.22 -13.82 23.06
CA VAL A 439 7.76 -12.52 22.59
C VAL A 439 6.35 -12.68 22.07
N LYS A 440 5.43 -11.84 22.58
CA LYS A 440 4.06 -11.77 22.10
C LYS A 440 4.03 -10.89 20.85
N MET A 441 3.38 -11.36 19.80
CA MET A 441 3.14 -10.59 18.58
C MET A 441 1.93 -9.68 18.79
N THR A 442 2.01 -8.44 18.33
CA THR A 442 0.87 -7.52 18.30
C THR A 442 0.13 -7.65 16.97
N LYS A 443 -1.20 -7.66 17.02
CA LYS A 443 -2.05 -7.76 15.82
C LYS A 443 -1.72 -6.60 14.88
N GLN A 444 -1.34 -6.91 13.64
CA GLN A 444 -1.18 -5.88 12.62
C GLN A 444 -2.59 -5.51 12.13
N PHE A 445 -3.00 -4.26 12.34
CA PHE A 445 -4.17 -3.71 11.65
C PHE A 445 -3.74 -3.50 10.20
N VAL A 446 -4.01 -4.51 9.36
CA VAL A 446 -3.87 -4.40 7.90
C VAL A 446 -5.01 -3.57 7.35
#